data_AF-A0A937DZ53-F1
#
_entry.id   AF-A0A937DZ53-F1
#
_cell.length_a   1.000
_cell.length_b   1.000
_cell.length_c   1.000
_cell.angle_alpha   90.00
_cell.angle_beta   90.00
_cell.angle_gamma   90.00
#
_symmetry.space_group_name_H-M   'P 1'
#
loop_
_entity.id
_entity.type
_entity.pdbx_description
1 polymer ?
#
loop_
_entity_poly.entity_id
_entity_poly.type
_entity_poly.pdbx_seq_one_letter_code
_entity_poly.pdbx_strand_id
1 'polypeptide(L)' 'MENKQVKLLADLARRLAAQKRGKREAIESLHSAGILTKDGKRFTRPYANLGKAVKALKK' A
#
# COMPACT_ATOMS: atom_id res chain seq x y z
N MET A 1 -13.11 20.40 1.70
CA MET A 1 -11.91 20.08 0.89
C MET A 1 -11.44 18.62 1.09
N GLU A 2 -11.51 18.09 2.31
CA GLU A 2 -11.06 16.74 2.69
C GLU A 2 -11.74 15.57 1.92
N ASN A 3 -13.04 15.68 1.65
CA ASN A 3 -13.81 14.59 1.00
C ASN A 3 -13.42 14.27 -0.45
N LYS A 4 -12.91 15.23 -1.23
CA LYS A 4 -12.56 14.97 -2.65
C LYS A 4 -11.28 14.16 -2.78
N GLN A 5 -10.27 14.45 -1.96
CA GLN A 5 -9.00 13.72 -1.97
C GLN A 5 -9.16 12.29 -1.47
N VAL A 6 -9.93 12.09 -0.39
CA VAL A 6 -10.24 10.75 0.12
C VAL A 6 -10.99 9.92 -0.93
N LYS A 7 -11.95 10.52 -1.65
CA LYS A 7 -12.69 9.83 -2.71
C LYS A 7 -11.80 9.43 -3.89
N LEU A 8 -10.88 10.32 -4.31
CA LEU A 8 -9.91 10.02 -5.37
C LEU A 8 -8.95 8.89 -4.96
N LEU A 9 -8.48 8.89 -3.71
CA LEU A 9 -7.63 7.84 -3.18
C LEU A 9 -8.38 6.50 -3.11
N ALA A 10 -9.66 6.51 -2.72
CA ALA A 10 -10.50 5.32 -2.69
C ALA A 10 -10.78 4.76 -4.11
N ASP A 11 -11.04 5.62 -5.09
CA ASP A 11 -11.22 5.22 -6.49
C ASP A 11 -9.91 4.64 -7.07
N LEU A 12 -8.77 5.25 -6.77
CA LEU A 12 -7.46 4.73 -7.16
C LEU A 12 -7.19 3.35 -6.55
N ALA A 13 -7.46 3.16 -5.26
CA ALA A 13 -7.32 1.88 -4.59
C ALA A 13 -8.20 0.80 -5.24
N ARG A 14 -9.44 1.13 -5.60
CA ARG A 14 -10.36 0.22 -6.31
C ARG A 14 -9.80 -0.21 -7.68
N ARG A 15 -9.26 0.74 -8.44
CA ARG A 15 -8.64 0.45 -9.76
C ARG A 15 -7.39 -0.42 -9.63
N LEU A 16 -6.56 -0.16 -8.63
CA LEU A 16 -5.36 -0.95 -8.35
C LEU A 16 -5.72 -2.38 -7.89
N ALA A 17 -6.80 -2.55 -7.12
CA ALA A 17 -7.29 -3.87 -6.71
C ALA A 17 -7.87 -4.67 -7.90
N ALA A 18 -8.51 -3.99 -8.87
CA ALA A 18 -9.02 -4.61 -10.08
C ALA A 18 -7.92 -5.01 -11.06
N GLN A 19 -6.75 -4.34 -11.01
CA GLN A 19 -5.57 -4.80 -11.75
C GLN A 19 -5.05 -6.08 -11.10
N LYS A 20 -5.11 -7.19 -11.85
CA LYS A 20 -4.46 -8.45 -11.47
C LYS A 20 -2.93 -8.32 -11.56
N ARG A 21 -2.35 -7.54 -10.65
CA ARG A 21 -0.90 -7.48 -10.48
C ARG A 21 -0.41 -8.73 -9.76
N GLY A 22 0.66 -9.31 -10.26
CA GLY A 22 1.32 -10.41 -9.55
C GLY A 22 1.80 -9.94 -8.18
N LYS A 23 1.77 -10.82 -7.18
CA LYS A 23 2.28 -10.52 -5.82
C LYS A 23 3.70 -9.94 -5.86
N ARG A 24 4.53 -10.41 -6.79
CA ARG A 24 5.90 -9.93 -7.00
C ARG A 24 5.95 -8.47 -7.49
N GLU A 25 5.16 -8.14 -8.51
CA GLU A 25 5.07 -6.78 -9.08
C GLU A 25 4.56 -5.76 -8.04
N ALA A 26 3.60 -6.17 -7.21
CA ALA A 26 3.12 -5.35 -6.11
C ALA A 26 4.21 -5.08 -5.05
N ILE A 27 4.99 -6.10 -4.68
CA ILE A 27 6.10 -5.95 -3.74
C ILE A 27 7.20 -5.06 -4.32
N GLU A 28 7.57 -5.25 -5.59
CA GLU A 28 8.56 -4.43 -6.29
C GLU A 28 8.12 -2.96 -6.39
N SER A 29 6.84 -2.71 -6.66
CA SER A 29 6.28 -1.35 -6.68
C SER A 29 6.36 -0.68 -5.30
N LEU A 30 6.01 -1.40 -4.23
CA LEU A 30 6.07 -0.88 -2.86
C LEU A 30 7.51 -0.67 -2.37
N HIS A 31 8.43 -1.53 -2.79
CA HIS A 31 9.86 -1.34 -2.55
C HIS A 31 10.40 -0.11 -3.30
N SER A 32 10.07 0.05 -4.58
CA SER A 32 10.52 1.18 -5.41
C SER A 32 9.97 2.51 -4.91
N ALA A 33 8.76 2.52 -4.34
CA ALA A 33 8.17 3.67 -3.68
C ALA A 33 8.78 3.98 -2.30
N GLY A 34 9.74 3.19 -1.82
CA GLY A 34 10.36 3.38 -0.50
C GLY A 34 9.45 3.03 0.68
N ILE A 35 8.33 2.34 0.44
CA ILE A 35 7.36 1.95 1.47
C ILE A 35 7.83 0.68 2.19
N LEU A 36 8.39 -0.28 1.43
CA LEU A 36 9.00 -1.49 1.96
C LEU A 36 10.53 -1.36 2.00
N THR A 37 11.14 -2.06 2.95
CA THR A 37 12.60 -2.22 3.06
C THR A 37 13.14 -3.09 1.92
N LYS A 38 14.46 -3.07 1.69
CA LYS A 38 15.14 -3.79 0.59
C LYS A 38 14.89 -5.30 0.56
N ASP A 39 14.62 -5.89 1.71
CA ASP A 39 14.26 -7.29 1.88
C ASP A 39 12.77 -7.57 1.61
N GLY A 40 11.95 -6.54 1.36
CA GLY A 40 10.52 -6.64 1.04
C GLY A 40 9.63 -7.11 2.19
N LYS A 41 10.20 -7.30 3.39
CA LYS A 41 9.52 -7.93 4.54
C LYS A 41 8.97 -6.93 5.56
N ARG A 42 9.50 -5.70 5.59
CA ARG A 42 9.16 -4.69 6.59
C ARG A 42 8.81 -3.37 5.92
N PHE A 43 8.02 -2.56 6.60
CA PHE A 43 7.78 -1.18 6.20
C PHE A 43 8.97 -0.31 6.62
N THR A 44 9.31 0.70 5.81
CA THR A 44 10.33 1.68 6.19
C THR A 44 9.82 2.57 7.33
N ARG A 45 10.74 3.24 8.01
CA ARG A 45 10.49 4.01 9.23
C ARG A 45 9.32 5.03 9.10
N PRO A 46 9.19 5.78 7.99
CA PRO A 46 8.06 6.70 7.79
C PRO A 46 6.70 5.99 7.70
N TYR A 47 6.68 4.73 7.26
CA TYR A 47 5.47 3.96 7.02
C TYR A 47 5.26 2.81 8.03
N ALA A 48 5.98 2.82 9.14
CA ALA A 48 5.91 1.76 10.16
C ALA A 48 4.48 1.50 10.67
N ASN A 49 3.65 2.54 10.70
CA ASN A 49 2.24 2.44 11.13
C ASN A 49 1.34 1.71 10.12
N LEU A 50 1.71 1.64 8.83
CA LEU A 50 0.95 0.87 7.84
C LEU A 50 0.93 -0.63 8.20
N GLY A 51 2.01 -1.14 8.79
CA GLY A 51 2.06 -2.52 9.27
C GLY A 51 1.02 -2.84 10.34
N LYS A 52 0.66 -1.87 11.19
CA LYS A 52 -0.42 -2.01 12.19
C LYS A 52 -1.79 -2.04 11.51
N ALA A 53 -2.03 -1.13 10.57
CA ALA A 53 -3.28 -1.05 9.82
C ALA A 53 -3.55 -2.33 9.01
N VAL A 54 -2.53 -2.84 8.30
CA VAL A 54 -2.64 -4.08 7.52
C VAL A 54 -2.92 -5.29 8.42
N LYS A 55 -2.32 -5.37 9.61
CA LYS A 55 -2.62 -6.44 10.57
C LYS A 55 -4.05 -6.36 11.11
N ALA A 56 -4.54 -5.16 11.39
CA ALA A 56 -5.91 -4.96 11.86
C ALA A 56 -6.95 -5.37 10.81
N LEU A 57 -6.66 -5.12 9.53
CA LEU A 57 -7.53 -5.48 8.39
C LEU A 57 -7.57 -6.98 8.08
N LYS A 58 -6.61 -7.76 8.60
CA LYS A 58 -6.53 -9.21 8.42
C LYS A 58 -7.31 -10.01 9.46
N LYS A 59 -7.87 -9.32 10.47
CA LYS A 59 -8.64 -9.89 11.57
C LYS A 59 -10.12 -9.90 11.22
#